data_AF-A0AAU6JMZ5-F1
#
_entry.id   AF-A0AAU6JMZ5-F1
#
_cell.length_a   1.000
_cell.length_b   1.000
_cell.length_c   1.000
_cell.angle_alpha   90.00
_cell.angle_beta   90.00
_cell.angle_gamma   90.00
#
_symmetry.space_group_name_H-M   'P 1'
#
loop_
_entity.id
_entity.type
_entity.pdbx_description
1 polymer ?
#
loop_
_entity_poly.entity_id
_entity_poly.type
_entity_poly.pdbx_seq_one_letter_code
_entity_poly.pdbx_strand_id
1 'polypeptide(L)'
;MTTPATASAAFRDDDPLMEAIALAVWEQCERQDYRTTNDDPRNIAAVAATIARTLLLPDATTADDPAPEPESWPTPEDAYAGAPHPRDEFDWLISQADAGKRNREWWLRRAAVVDRRSAALPSDHRLRDEHALELAHFLIELDGATVTGDPRGYIRREYALWAKNQ
;
A
#
# COMPACT_ATOMS: atom_id res chain seq x y z
N MET A 1 51.06 2.02 2.93
CA MET A 1 49.72 1.96 2.32
C MET A 1 48.88 1.05 3.21
N THR A 2 48.07 1.63 4.08
CA THR A 2 47.26 0.89 5.04
C THR A 2 45.88 0.70 4.42
N THR A 3 45.56 -0.52 4.04
CA THR A 3 44.20 -0.90 3.62
C THR A 3 43.25 -0.58 4.77
N PRO A 4 42.15 0.17 4.56
CA PRO A 4 41.16 0.31 5.61
C PRO A 4 40.60 -1.09 5.91
N ALA A 5 40.76 -1.55 7.14
CA ALA A 5 40.09 -2.75 7.60
C ALA A 5 38.59 -2.51 7.43
N THR A 6 37.94 -3.27 6.55
CA THR A 6 36.49 -3.32 6.46
C THR A 6 36.00 -3.73 7.84
N ALA A 7 35.54 -2.76 8.63
CA ALA A 7 34.88 -3.03 9.89
C ALA A 7 33.69 -3.93 9.54
N SER A 8 33.71 -5.17 10.01
CA SER A 8 32.58 -6.07 9.85
C SER A 8 31.40 -5.39 10.53
N ALA A 9 30.41 -4.97 9.75
CA ALA A 9 29.19 -4.40 10.27
C ALA A 9 28.47 -5.53 11.04
N ALA A 10 28.63 -5.55 12.35
CA ALA A 10 27.90 -6.47 13.20
C ALA A 10 26.45 -5.97 13.30
N PHE A 11 25.50 -6.89 13.11
CA PHE A 11 24.10 -6.62 13.41
C PHE A 11 23.99 -6.16 14.87
N ARG A 12 23.23 -5.09 15.10
CA ARG A 12 22.96 -4.55 16.44
C ARG A 12 21.47 -4.64 16.65
N ASP A 13 21.06 -5.45 17.62
CA ASP A 13 19.65 -5.66 17.93
C ASP A 13 18.94 -4.35 18.34
N ASP A 14 19.65 -3.36 18.87
CA ASP A 14 19.06 -2.08 19.29
C ASP A 14 19.11 -0.96 18.23
N ASP A 15 19.46 -1.27 16.97
CA ASP A 15 19.50 -0.26 15.89
C ASP A 15 18.18 -0.30 15.08
N PRO A 16 17.30 0.71 15.21
CA PRO A 16 15.97 0.68 14.60
C PRO A 16 16.01 0.66 13.07
N LEU A 17 17.08 1.16 12.46
CA LEU A 17 17.28 1.07 11.01
C LEU A 17 17.63 -0.37 10.60
N MET A 18 18.51 -1.03 11.37
CA MET A 18 18.91 -2.40 11.11
C MET A 18 17.74 -3.37 11.35
N GLU A 19 16.93 -3.15 12.39
CA GLU A 19 15.71 -3.93 12.64
C GLU A 19 14.70 -3.79 11.50
N ALA A 20 14.44 -2.55 11.05
CA ALA A 20 13.51 -2.29 9.97
C ALA A 20 13.97 -2.91 8.63
N ILE A 21 15.27 -2.81 8.31
CA ILE A 21 15.84 -3.46 7.13
C ILE A 21 15.74 -4.98 7.24
N ALA A 22 16.10 -5.56 8.38
CA ALA A 22 16.08 -7.00 8.57
C ALA A 22 14.67 -7.59 8.47
N LEU A 23 13.67 -6.91 9.04
CA LEU A 23 12.27 -7.30 8.94
C LEU A 23 11.77 -7.24 7.49
N ALA A 24 12.02 -6.15 6.77
CA ALA A 24 11.58 -6.01 5.39
C ALA A 24 12.25 -7.05 4.46
N VAL A 25 13.53 -7.33 4.67
CA VAL A 25 14.25 -8.40 3.94
C VAL A 25 13.69 -9.78 4.29
N TRP A 26 13.39 -10.03 5.56
CA TRP A 26 12.76 -11.27 6.00
C TRP A 26 11.39 -11.47 5.34
N GLU A 27 10.52 -10.46 5.35
CA GLU A 27 9.20 -10.51 4.72
C GLU A 27 9.28 -10.74 3.21
N GLN A 28 10.25 -10.11 2.55
CA GLN A 28 10.51 -10.32 1.13
C GLN A 28 10.92 -11.78 0.85
N CYS A 29 11.71 -12.38 1.73
CA CYS A 29 12.12 -13.77 1.61
C CYS A 29 10.96 -14.75 1.92
N GLU A 30 10.16 -14.48 2.96
CA GLU A 30 8.98 -15.30 3.35
C GLU A 30 7.88 -15.34 2.28
N ARG A 31 7.77 -14.30 1.44
CA ARG A 31 6.85 -14.30 0.29
C ARG A 31 7.19 -15.37 -0.75
N GLN A 32 8.39 -15.95 -0.71
CA GLN A 32 8.81 -17.06 -1.56
C GLN A 32 8.87 -18.34 -0.71
N ASP A 33 8.32 -19.44 -1.24
CA ASP A 33 8.23 -20.74 -0.56
C ASP A 33 9.57 -21.13 0.12
N TYR A 34 9.51 -21.49 1.41
CA TYR A 34 10.58 -21.46 2.44
C TYR A 34 11.87 -22.27 2.14
N ARG A 35 11.97 -22.94 0.99
CA ARG A 35 13.02 -23.91 0.68
C ARG A 35 14.17 -23.38 -0.16
N THR A 36 14.04 -22.20 -0.77
CA THR A 36 15.15 -21.55 -1.49
C THR A 36 15.00 -20.03 -1.46
N THR A 37 15.93 -19.30 -0.84
CA THR A 37 16.07 -17.85 -1.04
C THR A 37 16.47 -17.61 -2.50
N ASN A 38 15.49 -17.45 -3.39
CA ASN A 38 15.66 -17.36 -4.84
C ASN A 38 15.56 -15.92 -5.36
N ASP A 39 15.56 -14.93 -4.47
CA ASP A 39 15.48 -13.52 -4.87
C ASP A 39 16.86 -13.03 -5.34
N ASP A 40 16.88 -12.24 -6.41
CA ASP A 40 18.11 -11.61 -6.89
C ASP A 40 18.66 -10.74 -5.73
N PRO A 41 19.93 -10.90 -5.32
CA PRO A 41 20.51 -10.09 -4.25
C PRO A 41 20.39 -8.58 -4.49
N ARG A 42 20.21 -8.15 -5.75
CA ARG A 42 19.92 -6.76 -6.11
C ARG A 42 18.53 -6.30 -5.69
N ASN A 43 17.52 -7.18 -5.72
CA ASN A 43 16.17 -6.87 -5.24
C ASN A 43 16.16 -6.71 -3.73
N ILE A 44 16.82 -7.61 -3.01
CA ILE A 44 16.99 -7.53 -1.55
C ILE A 44 17.72 -6.24 -1.18
N ALA A 45 18.81 -5.91 -1.90
CA ALA A 45 19.54 -4.66 -1.70
C ALA A 45 18.70 -3.42 -2.03
N ALA A 46 17.82 -3.49 -3.03
CA ALA A 46 16.91 -2.40 -3.38
C ALA A 46 15.88 -2.13 -2.27
N VAL A 47 15.29 -3.18 -1.67
CA VAL A 47 14.39 -3.07 -0.51
C VAL A 47 15.13 -2.44 0.68
N ALA A 48 16.30 -2.97 1.03
CA ALA A 48 17.11 -2.44 2.12
C ALA A 48 17.50 -0.96 1.91
N ALA A 49 17.89 -0.59 0.69
CA ALA A 49 18.26 0.79 0.36
C ALA A 49 17.05 1.74 0.41
N THR A 50 15.85 1.27 0.07
CA THR A 50 14.62 2.05 0.19
C THR A 50 14.30 2.34 1.66
N ILE A 51 14.33 1.33 2.53
CA ILE A 51 14.12 1.51 3.97
C ILE A 51 15.16 2.45 4.59
N ALA A 52 16.44 2.29 4.21
CA ALA A 52 17.51 3.18 4.67
C ALA A 52 17.28 4.63 4.24
N ARG A 53 16.83 4.87 3.02
CA ARG A 53 16.53 6.23 2.54
C ARG A 53 15.37 6.85 3.29
N THR A 54 14.29 6.10 3.54
CA THR A 54 13.12 6.59 4.27
C THR A 54 13.49 7.03 5.69
N LEU A 55 14.39 6.31 6.35
CA LEU A 55 14.79 6.58 7.73
C LEU A 55 15.95 7.58 7.89
N LEU A 56 16.77 7.78 6.84
CA LEU A 56 17.91 8.71 6.85
C LEU A 56 17.58 10.09 6.27
N LEU A 57 16.40 10.29 5.69
CA LEU A 57 15.97 11.62 5.30
C LEU A 57 15.64 12.44 6.55
N PRO A 58 16.28 13.60 6.79
CA PRO A 58 15.76 14.56 7.76
C PRO A 58 14.37 14.99 7.29
N ASP A 59 13.45 15.16 8.25
CA ASP A 59 12.08 15.59 8.01
C ASP A 59 12.08 16.76 7.03
N ALA A 60 11.80 16.45 5.76
CA ALA A 60 11.85 17.42 4.70
C ALA A 60 10.54 18.18 4.83
N THR A 61 10.56 19.26 5.59
CA THR A 61 9.62 20.35 5.41
C THR A 61 9.80 20.84 3.98
N THR A 62 9.01 20.29 3.06
CA THR A 62 8.88 20.81 1.71
C THR A 62 8.32 22.22 1.84
N ALA A 63 9.10 23.21 1.41
CA ALA A 63 8.60 24.56 1.19
C ALA A 63 7.52 24.47 0.11
N ASP A 64 6.28 24.78 0.47
CA ASP A 64 5.14 24.72 -0.42
C ASP A 64 5.03 26.06 -1.17
N ASP A 65 5.33 26.05 -2.46
CA ASP A 65 4.68 26.96 -3.42
C ASP A 65 3.16 26.73 -3.32
N PRO A 66 2.29 27.74 -3.50
CA PRO A 66 0.85 27.56 -3.33
C PRO A 66 0.31 26.55 -4.36
N ALA A 67 0.08 25.33 -3.91
CA ALA A 67 -0.54 24.26 -4.68
C ALA A 67 -1.97 24.66 -5.10
N PRO A 68 -2.42 24.29 -6.32
CA PRO A 68 -3.81 24.48 -6.72
C PRO A 68 -4.74 23.73 -5.75
N GLU A 69 -5.88 24.34 -5.41
CA GLU A 69 -6.80 23.84 -4.38
C GLU A 69 -7.11 22.35 -4.56
N PRO A 70 -6.99 21.52 -3.49
CA PRO A 70 -7.22 20.09 -3.59
C PRO A 70 -8.66 19.83 -4.05
N GLU A 71 -8.83 19.06 -5.13
CA GLU A 71 -10.12 18.48 -5.46
C GLU A 71 -10.70 17.85 -4.19
N SER A 72 -11.90 18.26 -3.81
CA SER A 72 -12.56 17.76 -2.60
C SER A 72 -12.96 16.31 -2.84
N TRP A 73 -12.04 15.39 -2.56
CA TRP A 73 -12.27 13.96 -2.63
C TRP A 73 -13.39 13.57 -1.68
N PRO A 74 -14.30 12.66 -2.08
CA PRO A 74 -15.36 12.20 -1.20
C PRO A 74 -14.77 11.52 0.03
N THR A 75 -15.38 11.78 1.19
CA THR A 75 -15.05 11.10 2.45
C THR A 75 -15.42 9.61 2.36
N PRO A 76 -14.79 8.72 3.14
CA PRO A 76 -15.24 7.33 3.24
C PRO A 76 -16.73 7.23 3.60
N GLU A 77 -17.20 8.06 4.53
CA GLU A 77 -18.57 8.07 5.00
C GLU A 77 -19.54 8.37 3.84
N ASP A 78 -19.26 9.40 3.05
CA ASP A 78 -20.12 9.79 1.92
C ASP A 78 -20.06 8.79 0.77
N ALA A 79 -18.85 8.30 0.43
CA ALA A 79 -18.65 7.39 -0.69
C ALA A 79 -19.32 6.03 -0.47
N TYR A 80 -19.44 5.60 0.79
CA TYR A 80 -19.87 4.26 1.14
C TYR A 80 -21.19 4.18 1.90
N ALA A 81 -21.92 5.30 2.04
CA ALA A 81 -23.17 5.36 2.79
C ALA A 81 -24.21 4.30 2.38
N GLY A 82 -24.27 3.95 1.09
CA GLY A 82 -25.18 2.93 0.54
C GLY A 82 -24.53 1.56 0.29
N ALA A 83 -23.28 1.36 0.69
CA ALA A 83 -22.53 0.19 0.32
C ALA A 83 -22.99 -1.07 1.11
N PRO A 84 -22.97 -2.28 0.50
CA PRO A 84 -23.30 -3.51 1.20
C PRO A 84 -22.43 -3.75 2.42
N HIS A 85 -22.93 -4.51 3.39
CA HIS A 85 -22.15 -4.87 4.57
C HIS A 85 -20.85 -5.59 4.15
N PRO A 86 -19.68 -5.28 4.75
CA PRO A 86 -18.40 -5.81 4.27
C PRO A 86 -18.38 -7.33 4.15
N ARG A 87 -19.04 -8.05 5.06
CA ARG A 87 -19.10 -9.53 5.02
C ARG A 87 -19.75 -10.05 3.73
N ASP A 88 -20.91 -9.52 3.37
CA ASP A 88 -21.64 -9.92 2.15
C ASP A 88 -20.83 -9.59 0.90
N GLU A 89 -20.11 -8.47 0.95
CA GLU A 89 -19.19 -8.05 -0.11
C GLU A 89 -18.02 -9.04 -0.28
N PHE A 90 -17.43 -9.53 0.81
CA PHE A 90 -16.37 -10.55 0.74
C PHE A 90 -16.90 -11.87 0.18
N ASP A 91 -18.08 -12.32 0.60
CA ASP A 91 -18.68 -13.54 0.10
C ASP A 91 -18.94 -13.45 -1.41
N TRP A 92 -19.42 -12.29 -1.90
CA TRP A 92 -19.55 -12.02 -3.32
C TRP A 92 -18.20 -12.01 -4.05
N LEU A 93 -17.18 -11.34 -3.50
CA LEU A 93 -15.84 -11.27 -4.09
C LEU A 93 -15.20 -12.66 -4.24
N ILE A 94 -15.36 -13.53 -3.24
CA ILE A 94 -14.89 -14.92 -3.28
C ILE A 94 -15.62 -15.68 -4.39
N SER A 95 -16.96 -15.61 -4.41
CA SER A 95 -17.76 -16.27 -5.44
C SER A 95 -17.38 -15.86 -6.87
N GLN A 96 -17.14 -14.56 -7.12
CA GLN A 96 -16.70 -14.08 -8.43
C GLN A 96 -15.28 -14.55 -8.77
N ALA A 97 -14.37 -14.56 -7.80
CA ALA A 97 -13.01 -15.02 -8.00
C ALA A 97 -12.95 -16.51 -8.34
N ASP A 98 -13.76 -17.34 -7.68
CA ASP A 98 -13.90 -18.77 -7.95
C ASP A 98 -14.49 -19.03 -9.33
N ALA A 99 -15.40 -18.16 -9.78
CA ALA A 99 -15.92 -18.14 -11.14
C ALA A 99 -14.92 -17.55 -12.17
N GLY A 100 -13.71 -17.17 -11.77
CA GLY A 100 -12.68 -16.58 -12.63
C GLY A 100 -12.97 -15.13 -13.07
N LYS A 101 -13.96 -14.46 -12.48
CA LYS A 101 -14.40 -13.12 -12.85
C LYS A 101 -13.71 -12.06 -12.00
N ARG A 102 -12.50 -11.67 -12.42
CA ARG A 102 -11.74 -10.55 -11.83
C ARG A 102 -11.68 -9.36 -12.77
N ASN A 103 -12.85 -8.89 -13.20
CA ASN A 103 -12.99 -7.73 -14.07
C ASN A 103 -12.81 -6.42 -13.28
N ARG A 104 -12.90 -5.27 -13.97
CA ARG A 104 -12.68 -3.96 -13.34
C ARG A 104 -13.62 -3.67 -12.17
N GLU A 105 -14.89 -4.06 -12.26
CA GLU A 105 -15.86 -3.96 -11.16
C GLU A 105 -15.38 -4.74 -9.93
N TRP A 106 -14.96 -6.00 -10.13
CA TRP A 106 -14.46 -6.82 -9.04
C TRP A 106 -13.28 -6.16 -8.32
N TRP A 107 -12.35 -5.57 -9.08
CA TRP A 107 -11.23 -4.83 -8.51
C TRP A 107 -11.66 -3.54 -7.79
N LEU A 108 -12.65 -2.81 -8.33
CA LEU A 108 -13.21 -1.62 -7.68
C LEU A 108 -13.81 -1.99 -6.32
N ARG A 109 -14.64 -3.02 -6.30
CA ARG A 109 -15.37 -3.49 -5.12
C ARG A 109 -14.43 -4.06 -4.06
N ARG A 110 -13.37 -4.77 -4.49
CA ARG A 110 -12.28 -5.22 -3.63
C ARG A 110 -11.54 -4.04 -3.00
N ALA A 111 -11.15 -3.04 -3.78
CA ALA A 111 -10.46 -1.86 -3.27
C ALA A 111 -11.35 -1.09 -2.27
N ALA A 112 -12.63 -0.89 -2.60
CA ALA A 112 -13.59 -0.20 -1.75
C ALA A 112 -13.85 -0.90 -0.41
N VAL A 113 -13.95 -2.24 -0.38
CA VAL A 113 -14.17 -2.96 0.90
C VAL A 113 -12.94 -2.93 1.81
N VAL A 114 -11.74 -2.91 1.24
CA VAL A 114 -10.49 -2.77 2.01
C VAL A 114 -10.32 -1.34 2.52
N ASP A 115 -10.58 -0.33 1.69
CA ASP A 115 -10.56 1.08 2.08
C ASP A 115 -11.52 1.37 3.24
N ARG A 116 -12.76 0.85 3.17
CA ARG A 116 -13.75 0.95 4.25
C ARG A 116 -13.28 0.35 5.56
N ARG A 117 -12.65 -0.83 5.50
CA ARG A 117 -12.14 -1.51 6.70
C ARG A 117 -10.97 -0.76 7.31
N SER A 118 -10.10 -0.17 6.51
CA SER A 118 -9.03 0.70 7.00
C SER A 118 -9.62 1.95 7.68
N ALA A 119 -10.61 2.61 7.06
CA ALA A 119 -11.24 3.81 7.63
C ALA A 119 -11.97 3.56 8.97
N ALA A 120 -12.48 2.34 9.18
CA ALA A 120 -13.17 1.96 10.42
C ALA A 120 -12.23 1.60 11.59
N LEU A 121 -10.91 1.58 11.37
CA LEU A 121 -9.93 1.22 12.38
C LEU A 121 -9.32 2.46 13.06
N PRO A 122 -8.82 2.32 14.30
CA PRO A 122 -8.02 3.37 14.92
C PRO A 122 -6.74 3.63 14.11
N SER A 123 -6.32 4.90 14.08
CA SER A 123 -5.20 5.38 13.27
C SER A 123 -3.81 4.82 13.66
N ASP A 124 -3.72 4.00 14.70
CA ASP A 124 -2.47 3.37 15.14
C ASP A 124 -2.14 2.08 14.36
N HIS A 125 -3.08 1.58 13.54
CA HIS A 125 -2.98 0.28 12.88
C HIS A 125 -2.32 0.34 11.48
N ARG A 126 -1.04 0.75 11.44
CA ARG A 126 -0.25 1.04 10.22
C ARG A 126 -0.26 -0.04 9.14
N LEU A 127 -0.20 -1.33 9.50
CA LEU A 127 -0.09 -2.45 8.54
C LEU A 127 -1.33 -2.63 7.63
N ARG A 128 -2.50 -2.03 7.98
CA ARG A 128 -3.73 -2.16 7.17
C ARG A 128 -4.00 -0.96 6.26
N ASP A 129 -3.41 0.19 6.55
CA ASP A 129 -3.48 1.36 5.68
C ASP A 129 -2.65 1.17 4.40
N GLU A 130 -1.52 0.47 4.51
CA GLU A 130 -0.66 0.14 3.38
C GLU A 130 -1.40 -0.70 2.33
N HIS A 131 -2.11 -1.76 2.73
CA HIS A 131 -2.86 -2.60 1.78
C HIS A 131 -4.01 -1.83 1.08
N ALA A 132 -4.66 -0.89 1.78
CA ALA A 132 -5.66 -0.02 1.16
C ALA A 132 -5.02 0.90 0.10
N LEU A 133 -3.82 1.42 0.40
CA LEU A 133 -3.05 2.26 -0.51
C LEU A 133 -2.50 1.48 -1.72
N GLU A 134 -2.00 0.27 -1.51
CA GLU A 134 -1.55 -0.62 -2.59
C GLU A 134 -2.69 -0.92 -3.59
N LEU A 135 -3.87 -1.26 -3.07
CA LEU A 135 -5.04 -1.49 -3.92
C LEU A 135 -5.48 -0.24 -4.66
N ALA A 136 -5.33 0.95 -4.05
CA ALA A 136 -5.60 2.22 -4.72
C ALA A 136 -4.67 2.43 -5.92
N HIS A 137 -3.36 2.26 -5.73
CA HIS A 137 -2.39 2.39 -6.82
C HIS A 137 -2.62 1.37 -7.92
N PHE A 138 -2.85 0.10 -7.55
CA PHE A 138 -3.18 -0.94 -8.52
C PHE A 138 -4.41 -0.57 -9.35
N LEU A 139 -5.43 0.01 -8.73
CA LEU A 139 -6.65 0.41 -9.41
C LEU A 139 -6.42 1.56 -10.40
N ILE A 140 -5.64 2.56 -9.98
CA ILE A 140 -5.25 3.70 -10.81
C ILE A 140 -4.45 3.22 -12.02
N GLU A 141 -3.50 2.31 -11.81
CA GLU A 141 -2.71 1.69 -12.88
C GLU A 141 -3.60 0.88 -13.83
N LEU A 142 -4.52 0.06 -13.28
CA LEU A 142 -5.46 -0.74 -14.06
C LEU A 142 -6.33 0.12 -15.00
N ASP A 143 -6.68 1.33 -14.57
CA ASP A 143 -7.44 2.30 -15.37
C ASP A 143 -6.59 3.17 -16.29
N GLY A 144 -5.27 3.12 -16.17
CA GLY A 144 -4.37 4.06 -16.84
C GLY A 144 -4.63 5.52 -16.46
N ALA A 145 -5.11 5.75 -15.23
CA ALA A 145 -5.44 7.09 -14.74
C ALA A 145 -4.19 7.78 -14.17
N THR A 146 -4.11 9.10 -14.32
CA THR A 146 -3.11 9.93 -13.64
C THR A 146 -3.76 10.63 -12.48
N VAL A 147 -3.42 10.23 -11.26
CA VAL A 147 -3.93 10.83 -10.02
C VAL A 147 -2.78 11.50 -9.29
N THR A 148 -2.90 12.81 -9.07
CA THR A 148 -1.92 13.64 -8.35
C THR A 148 -2.33 13.91 -6.89
N GLY A 149 -3.54 13.49 -6.50
CA GLY A 149 -4.11 13.65 -5.15
C GLY A 149 -4.12 12.35 -4.35
N ASP A 150 -5.07 12.23 -3.41
CA ASP A 150 -5.23 11.04 -2.56
C ASP A 150 -5.60 9.80 -3.40
N PRO A 151 -4.74 8.76 -3.47
CA PRO A 151 -5.04 7.53 -4.18
C PRO A 151 -6.30 6.84 -3.62
N ARG A 152 -6.54 6.93 -2.31
CA ARG A 152 -7.76 6.36 -1.70
C ARG A 152 -9.00 7.18 -2.06
N GLY A 153 -8.82 8.49 -2.20
CA GLY A 153 -9.83 9.40 -2.76
C GLY A 153 -10.29 8.97 -4.16
N TYR A 154 -9.38 8.48 -4.99
CA TYR A 154 -9.71 7.90 -6.29
C TYR A 154 -10.67 6.70 -6.17
N ILE A 155 -10.38 5.72 -5.30
CA ILE A 155 -11.27 4.58 -5.06
C ILE A 155 -12.67 5.06 -4.69
N ARG A 156 -12.76 5.99 -3.73
CA ARG A 156 -14.03 6.51 -3.22
C ARG A 156 -14.85 7.20 -4.30
N ARG A 157 -14.20 8.00 -5.14
CA ARG A 157 -14.84 8.67 -6.29
C ARG A 157 -15.37 7.65 -7.30
N GLU A 158 -14.53 6.71 -7.74
CA GLU A 158 -14.93 5.71 -8.73
C GLU A 158 -16.02 4.79 -8.19
N TYR A 159 -15.98 4.43 -6.91
CA TYR A 159 -17.02 3.64 -6.26
C TYR A 159 -18.35 4.41 -6.21
N ALA A 160 -18.32 5.69 -5.82
CA ALA A 160 -19.52 6.52 -5.78
C ALA A 160 -20.14 6.72 -7.18
N LEU A 161 -19.32 6.85 -8.22
CA LEU A 161 -19.78 6.92 -9.62
C LEU A 161 -20.39 5.60 -10.08
N TRP A 162 -19.72 4.47 -9.81
CA TRP A 162 -20.23 3.14 -10.12
C TRP A 162 -21.56 2.86 -9.42
N ALA A 163 -21.66 3.14 -8.12
CA ALA A 163 -22.85 2.89 -7.32
C ALA A 163 -24.08 3.70 -7.79
N LYS A 164 -23.87 4.91 -8.32
CA LYS A 164 -24.95 5.72 -8.93
C LYS A 164 -25.46 5.17 -10.26
N ASN A 165 -24.65 4.34 -10.93
CA ASN A 165 -24.92 3.81 -12.26
C ASN A 165 -25.24 2.30 -12.25
N GLN A 166 -25.54 1.73 -11.08
CA GLN A 166 -26.10 0.38 -10.94
C GLN A 166 -27.59 0.35 -11.25
#